data_AF-A0A5N4ACX5-F1
#
_entry.id   AF-A0A5N4ACX5-F1
#
_cell.length_a   1.000
_cell.length_b   1.000
_cell.length_c   1.000
_cell.angle_alpha   90.00
_cell.angle_beta   90.00
_cell.angle_gamma   90.00
#
_symmetry.space_group_name_H-M   'P 1'
#
loop_
_entity.id
_entity.type
_entity.pdbx_description
1 polymer ?
#
loop_
_entity_poly.entity_id
_entity_poly.type
_entity_poly.pdbx_seq_one_letter_code
_entity_poly.pdbx_strand_id
1 'polypeptide(L)'
;MVCKETARVFSPSSLWSLYSMLKATILIKKNIDISRFPKLIAFIKRQNDGYKPKKSKLLTREEMDRFLKEAPNDKYLLSKTEVILTLWNCAENICHLGSRTRIMTDSLFLLQR
;
A
#
# COMPACT_ATOMS: atom_id res chain seq x y z
N MET A 1 6.89 30.13 -4.86
CA MET A 1 5.43 29.93 -4.74
C MET A 1 4.97 28.50 -5.04
N VAL A 2 5.66 27.74 -5.89
CA VAL A 2 5.24 26.39 -6.38
C VAL A 2 4.98 25.30 -5.30
N CYS A 3 5.67 25.31 -4.16
CA CYS A 3 5.54 24.23 -3.16
C CYS A 3 4.28 24.30 -2.26
N LYS A 4 3.59 25.45 -2.22
CA LYS A 4 2.44 25.64 -1.31
C LYS A 4 1.13 25.13 -1.93
N GLU A 5 0.98 25.27 -3.26
CA GLU A 5 -0.17 24.75 -4.01
C GLU A 5 -0.24 23.21 -4.00
N THR A 6 0.88 22.51 -4.21
CA THR A 6 0.86 21.04 -4.34
C THR A 6 0.63 20.32 -3.00
N ALA A 7 1.11 20.86 -1.89
CA ALA A 7 0.89 20.30 -0.56
C ALA A 7 -0.59 20.32 -0.12
N ARG A 8 -1.40 21.22 -0.68
CA ARG A 8 -2.85 21.27 -0.42
C ARG A 8 -3.65 20.21 -1.16
N VAL A 9 -3.09 19.61 -2.21
CA VAL A 9 -3.78 18.68 -3.10
C VAL A 9 -3.45 17.21 -2.76
N PHE A 10 -2.24 16.94 -2.27
CA PHE A 10 -1.79 15.57 -1.98
C PHE A 10 -1.93 15.22 -0.50
N SER A 11 -2.32 13.97 -0.21
CA SER A 11 -2.25 13.46 1.15
C SER A 11 -0.78 13.42 1.62
N PRO A 12 -0.52 13.59 2.92
CA PRO A 12 0.84 13.57 3.47
C PRO A 12 1.62 12.29 3.13
N SER A 13 0.95 11.13 3.04
CA SER A 13 1.57 9.89 2.57
C SER A 13 2.02 9.98 1.11
N SER A 14 1.20 10.56 0.23
CA SER A 14 1.56 10.77 -1.18
C SER A 14 2.72 11.76 -1.32
N LEU A 15 2.80 12.77 -0.44
CA LEU A 15 3.91 13.73 -0.43
C LEU A 15 5.26 13.06 -0.13
N TRP A 16 5.29 12.12 0.83
CA TRP A 16 6.48 11.31 1.11
C TRP A 16 6.87 10.38 -0.04
N SER A 17 5.90 9.79 -0.74
CA SER A 17 6.13 8.99 -1.95
C SER A 17 6.73 9.83 -3.07
N LEU A 18 6.17 11.03 -3.32
CA LEU A 18 6.68 11.97 -4.31
C LEU A 18 8.11 12.41 -3.97
N TYR A 19 8.38 12.74 -2.71
CA TYR A 19 9.72 13.05 -2.23
C TYR A 19 10.70 11.90 -2.46
N SER A 20 10.30 10.66 -2.17
CA SER A 20 11.13 9.48 -2.37
C SER A 20 11.46 9.26 -3.85
N MET A 21 10.48 9.44 -4.73
CA MET A 21 10.68 9.35 -6.18
C MET A 21 11.62 10.45 -6.68
N LEU A 22 11.44 11.69 -6.21
CA LEU A 22 12.32 12.80 -6.54
C LEU A 22 13.75 12.56 -6.03
N LYS A 23 13.91 12.04 -4.82
CA LYS A 23 15.20 11.70 -4.23
C LYS A 23 15.96 10.72 -5.12
N ALA A 24 15.31 9.62 -5.49
CA ALA A 24 15.93 8.62 -6.36
C ALA A 24 16.27 9.20 -7.74
N THR A 25 15.36 9.95 -8.35
CA THR A 25 15.55 10.50 -9.70
C THR A 25 16.68 11.53 -9.76
N ILE A 26 16.73 12.46 -8.79
CA ILE A 26 17.74 13.51 -8.74
C ILE A 26 19.11 12.92 -8.40
N LEU A 27 19.16 11.91 -7.53
CA LEU A 27 20.38 11.17 -7.24
C LEU A 27 20.92 10.49 -8.51
N ILE A 28 20.08 9.78 -9.27
CA ILE A 28 20.53 9.08 -10.49
C ILE A 28 20.94 10.06 -11.59
N LYS A 29 20.14 11.12 -11.83
CA LYS A 29 20.35 12.02 -12.99
C LYS A 29 21.37 13.13 -12.75
N LYS A 30 21.52 13.58 -11.49
CA LYS A 30 22.32 14.75 -11.14
C LYS A 30 23.36 14.46 -10.05
N ASN A 31 23.35 13.27 -9.46
CA ASN A 31 24.21 12.88 -8.34
C ASN A 31 24.12 13.85 -7.14
N ILE A 32 22.94 14.45 -6.95
CA ILE A 32 22.67 15.37 -5.85
C ILE A 32 21.75 14.65 -4.86
N ASP A 33 22.19 14.55 -3.62
CA ASP A 33 21.36 14.02 -2.55
C ASP A 33 20.49 15.11 -1.92
N ILE A 34 19.19 15.07 -2.23
CA ILE A 34 18.21 16.01 -1.68
C ILE A 34 17.92 15.80 -0.19
N SER A 35 18.44 14.74 0.42
CA SER A 35 18.32 14.52 1.87
C SER A 35 19.12 15.56 2.68
N ARG A 36 20.09 16.22 2.05
CA ARG A 36 20.94 17.26 2.65
C ARG A 36 20.21 18.59 2.87
N PHE A 37 18.96 18.73 2.43
CA PHE A 37 18.17 19.96 2.60
C PHE A 37 17.20 19.85 3.79
N PRO A 38 17.62 20.21 5.02
CA PRO A 38 16.79 20.05 6.22
C PRO A 38 15.50 20.89 6.18
N LYS A 39 15.52 22.05 5.52
CA LYS A 39 14.33 22.90 5.34
C LYS A 39 13.22 22.19 4.56
N LEU A 40 13.60 21.40 3.54
CA LEU A 40 12.65 20.62 2.75
C LEU A 40 12.04 19.48 3.57
N ILE A 41 12.87 18.76 4.32
CA ILE A 41 12.41 17.67 5.20
C ILE A 41 11.48 18.21 6.28
N ALA A 42 11.84 19.33 6.92
CA ALA A 42 11.00 19.99 7.92
C ALA A 42 9.65 20.44 7.34
N PHE A 43 9.63 20.92 6.10
CA PHE A 43 8.38 21.27 5.41
C PHE A 43 7.48 20.03 5.22
N ILE A 44 8.01 18.92 4.70
CA ILE A 44 7.24 17.68 4.48
C ILE A 44 6.73 17.12 5.81
N LYS A 45 7.55 17.15 6.87
CA LYS A 45 7.15 16.72 8.22
C LYS A 45 5.96 17.53 8.74
N ARG A 46 6.01 18.87 8.61
CA ARG A 46 4.90 19.75 9.04
C ARG A 46 3.61 19.52 8.27
N GLN A 47 3.67 19.07 7.01
CA GLN A 47 2.46 18.70 6.27
C GLN A 47 1.80 17.42 6.79
N ASN A 48 2.54 16.59 7.53
CA ASN A 48 2.00 15.37 8.15
C ASN A 48 1.40 15.61 9.54
N ASP A 49 1.61 16.78 10.13
CA ASP A 49 1.09 17.08 11.47
C ASP A 49 -0.44 17.07 11.46
N GLY A 50 -1.03 16.23 12.32
CA GLY A 50 -2.48 16.04 12.41
C GLY A 50 -3.09 15.12 11.34
N TYR A 51 -2.29 14.54 10.44
CA TYR A 51 -2.79 13.59 9.45
C TYR A 51 -3.23 12.28 10.11
N LYS A 52 -4.51 11.95 9.94
CA LYS A 52 -5.06 10.63 10.30
C LYS A 52 -5.19 9.79 9.04
N PRO A 53 -4.44 8.68 8.91
CA PRO A 53 -4.54 7.82 7.74
C PRO A 53 -5.94 7.22 7.66
N LYS A 54 -6.58 7.32 6.49
CA LYS A 54 -7.84 6.62 6.20
C LYS A 54 -7.54 5.12 6.13
N LYS A 55 -7.88 4.39 7.19
CA LYS A 55 -7.82 2.93 7.18
C LYS A 55 -9.09 2.39 6.52
N SER A 56 -8.95 1.31 5.76
CA SER A 56 -10.10 0.50 5.36
C SER A 56 -10.74 -0.09 6.62
N LYS A 57 -12.05 -0.37 6.57
CA LYS A 57 -12.71 -1.09 7.64
C LYS A 57 -12.02 -2.45 7.81
N LEU A 58 -11.74 -2.81 9.06
CA LEU A 58 -11.26 -4.14 9.38
C LEU A 58 -12.46 -5.08 9.24
N LEU A 59 -12.35 -6.07 8.37
CA LEU A 59 -13.34 -7.12 8.24
C LEU A 59 -13.13 -8.09 9.39
N THR A 60 -14.12 -8.25 10.28
CA THR A 60 -13.99 -9.21 11.38
C THR A 60 -14.15 -10.65 10.87
N ARG A 61 -13.77 -11.62 11.69
CA ARG A 61 -13.92 -13.04 11.34
C ARG A 61 -15.38 -13.40 11.10
N GLU A 62 -16.28 -12.83 11.89
CA GLU A 62 -17.73 -13.07 11.79
C GLU A 62 -18.30 -12.50 10.48
N GLU A 63 -17.85 -11.30 10.10
CA GLU A 63 -18.25 -10.67 8.83
C GLU A 63 -17.70 -11.44 7.62
N MET A 64 -16.48 -11.97 7.74
CA MET A 64 -15.85 -12.81 6.73
C MET A 64 -16.58 -14.15 6.58
N ASP A 65 -16.88 -14.83 7.69
CA ASP A 65 -17.64 -16.09 7.67
C ASP A 65 -19.04 -15.89 7.11
N ARG A 66 -19.70 -14.77 7.46
CA ARG A 66 -20.99 -14.39 6.88
C ARG A 66 -20.88 -14.20 5.37
N PHE A 67 -19.87 -13.46 4.92
CA PHE A 67 -19.60 -13.25 3.49
C PHE A 67 -19.38 -14.58 2.76
N LEU A 68 -18.57 -15.48 3.31
CA LEU A 68 -18.27 -16.78 2.70
C LEU A 68 -19.52 -17.68 2.61
N LYS A 69 -20.41 -17.64 3.61
CA LYS A 69 -21.61 -18.49 3.66
C LYS A 69 -22.80 -17.92 2.88
N GLU A 70 -23.09 -16.64 3.04
CA GLU A 70 -24.35 -16.04 2.60
C GLU A 70 -24.25 -15.36 1.22
N ALA A 71 -23.07 -14.91 0.80
CA ALA A 71 -22.96 -14.23 -0.49
C ALA A 71 -23.17 -15.19 -1.67
N PRO A 72 -23.88 -14.79 -2.75
CA PRO A 72 -24.11 -15.64 -3.91
C PRO A 72 -22.81 -15.90 -4.68
N ASN A 73 -22.56 -17.18 -5.01
CA ASN A 73 -21.33 -17.59 -5.70
C ASN A 73 -21.25 -17.04 -7.13
N ASP A 74 -22.37 -16.90 -7.82
CA ASP A 74 -22.40 -16.44 -9.22
C ASP A 74 -21.78 -15.06 -9.43
N LYS A 75 -21.71 -14.23 -8.38
CA LYS A 75 -21.12 -12.89 -8.41
C LYS A 75 -19.78 -12.78 -7.66
N TYR A 76 -19.59 -13.58 -6.62
CA TYR A 76 -18.48 -13.40 -5.67
C TYR A 76 -17.55 -14.60 -5.56
N LEU A 77 -17.67 -15.60 -6.45
CA LEU A 77 -16.85 -16.82 -6.40
C LEU A 77 -15.35 -16.50 -6.32
N LEU A 78 -14.84 -15.65 -7.23
CA LEU A 78 -13.44 -15.25 -7.24
C LEU A 78 -13.03 -14.56 -5.94
N SER A 79 -13.80 -13.57 -5.48
CA SER A 79 -13.51 -12.86 -4.24
C SER A 79 -13.52 -13.78 -3.01
N LYS A 80 -14.40 -14.78 -2.94
CA LYS A 80 -14.39 -15.79 -1.88
C LYS A 80 -13.11 -16.64 -1.92
N THR A 81 -12.68 -17.05 -3.12
CA THR A 81 -11.43 -17.82 -3.28
C THR A 81 -10.19 -17.00 -2.89
N GLU A 82 -10.14 -15.72 -3.24
CA GLU A 82 -9.05 -14.81 -2.85
C GLU A 82 -8.96 -14.64 -1.33
N VAL A 83 -10.10 -14.53 -0.64
CA VAL A 83 -10.15 -14.44 0.83
C VAL A 83 -9.59 -15.72 1.46
N ILE A 84 -10.02 -16.90 1.01
CA ILE A 84 -9.54 -18.18 1.53
C ILE A 84 -8.04 -18.37 1.28
N LEU A 85 -7.57 -18.05 0.07
CA LEU A 85 -6.15 -18.12 -0.28
C LEU A 85 -5.31 -17.15 0.55
N THR A 86 -5.81 -15.94 0.81
CA THR A 86 -5.12 -14.96 1.65
C THR A 86 -4.99 -15.45 3.10
N LEU A 87 -6.04 -16.07 3.66
CA LEU A 87 -5.99 -16.65 5.00
C LEU A 87 -5.01 -17.84 5.09
N TRP A 88 -5.03 -18.72 4.09
CA TRP A 88 -4.12 -19.86 4.00
C TRP A 88 -2.66 -19.39 3.94
N ASN A 89 -2.36 -18.48 3.01
CA ASN A 89 -1.03 -17.90 2.86
C ASN A 89 -0.59 -17.15 4.14
N CYS A 90 -1.51 -16.49 4.86
CA CYS A 90 -1.19 -15.83 6.13
C CYS A 90 -0.81 -16.84 7.22
N ALA A 91 -1.52 -17.97 7.32
CA ALA A 91 -1.18 -19.05 8.25
C ALA A 91 0.19 -19.67 7.94
N GLU A 92 0.53 -19.82 6.66
CA GLU A 92 1.82 -20.35 6.20
C GLU A 92 2.98 -19.36 6.42
N ASN A 93 2.75 -18.06 6.23
CA ASN A 93 3.75 -17.00 6.45
C ASN A 93 4.06 -16.76 7.94
N ILE A 94 3.21 -17.22 8.88
CA ILE A 94 3.54 -17.24 10.31
C ILE A 94 4.53 -18.38 10.63
N CYS A 95 4.52 -19.48 9.88
CA CYS A 95 5.48 -20.57 10.01
C CYS A 95 6.83 -20.27 9.34
N HIS A 96 6.87 -19.41 8.31
CA HIS A 96 8.09 -19.02 7.61
C HIS A 96 8.41 -17.51 7.79
N LEU A 97 8.63 -17.07 9.03
CA LEU A 97 9.30 -15.79 9.32
C LEU A 97 10.81 -15.86 8.99
N GLY A 98 11.14 -16.16 7.73
CA GLY A 98 12.51 -16.31 7.31
C GLY A 98 12.67 -16.74 5.85
N SER A 99 12.04 -16.05 4.88
CA SER A 99 12.63 -15.68 3.58
C SER A 99 11.58 -15.42 2.50
N ARG A 100 11.59 -14.17 1.98
CA ARG A 100 11.13 -13.74 0.63
C ARG A 100 9.74 -14.17 0.15
N THR A 101 8.78 -13.26 0.38
CA THR A 101 7.53 -13.13 -0.37
C THR A 101 7.81 -12.76 -1.85
N ARG A 102 7.70 -13.73 -2.75
CA ARG A 102 7.49 -13.50 -4.20
C ARG A 102 6.96 -14.76 -4.87
N ILE A 103 5.77 -15.19 -4.50
CA ILE A 103 5.00 -16.13 -5.32
C ILE A 103 3.54 -15.73 -5.13
N MET A 104 2.75 -15.77 -6.20
CA MET A 104 1.29 -15.57 -6.20
C MET A 104 0.76 -14.15 -6.45
N THR A 105 1.39 -13.40 -7.36
CA THR A 105 0.62 -12.49 -8.24
C THR A 105 0.62 -12.95 -9.70
N ASP A 106 1.57 -13.82 -10.10
CA ASP A 106 1.73 -14.21 -11.51
C ASP A 106 0.75 -15.31 -11.95
N SER A 107 0.22 -16.13 -11.03
CA SER A 107 -0.72 -17.21 -11.38
C SER A 107 -2.16 -16.76 -11.61
N LEU A 108 -2.57 -15.60 -11.08
CA LEU A 108 -3.92 -15.06 -11.29
C LEU A 108 -4.02 -14.27 -12.61
N PHE A 109 -2.91 -13.72 -13.11
CA PHE A 109 -2.89 -12.97 -14.36
C PHE A 109 -2.97 -13.87 -15.62
N LEU A 110 -2.68 -15.17 -15.48
CA LEU A 110 -2.68 -16.13 -16.59
C LEU A 110 -4.01 -16.89 -16.77
N LEU A 111 -5.00 -16.70 -15.88
CA LEU A 111 -6.31 -17.35 -16.01
C LEU A 111 -7.42 -16.42 -16.53
N GLN A 112 -7.03 -15.27 -17.09
CA GLN A 112 -7.96 -14.32 -17.73
C GLN A 112 -7.59 -14.04 -19.19
N ARG A 113 -6.91 -14.99 -19.85
CA ARG A 113 -6.62 -14.95 -21.29
C ARG A 113 -6.98 -16.26 -21.98
#